data_AF-A0A0N8PSY0-F1
#
_entry.id   AF-A0A0N8PSY0-F1
#
_cell.length_a   1.000
_cell.length_b   1.000
_cell.length_c   1.000
_cell.angle_alpha   90.00
_cell.angle_beta   90.00
_cell.angle_gamma   90.00
#
_symmetry.space_group_name_H-M   'P 1'
#
loop_
_entity.id
_entity.type
_entity.pdbx_description
1 polymer ?
#
loop_
_entity_poly.entity_id
_entity_poly.type
_entity_poly.pdbx_seq_one_letter_code
_entity_poly.pdbx_strand_id
1 'polypeptide(L)' 'MTSTQPQKAERDAIFWEFTRSICPACKRVIDAQILLRENKVFMRKRCPEHGWFEALVFGDAQLYTEIAR' A
#
# COMPACT_ATOMS: atom_id res chain seq x y z
N MET A 1 -36.86 -9.13 3.52
CA MET A 1 -36.33 -8.04 2.67
C MET A 1 -34.84 -7.96 2.92
N THR A 2 -34.07 -7.94 1.84
CA THR A 2 -32.73 -8.52 1.67
C THR A 2 -31.65 -7.91 2.58
N SER A 3 -30.97 -8.75 3.35
CA SER A 3 -29.81 -8.39 4.17
C SER A 3 -28.60 -8.19 3.25
N THR A 4 -28.31 -6.94 2.88
CA THR A 4 -27.10 -6.57 2.14
C THR A 4 -25.92 -6.58 3.10
N GLN A 5 -25.33 -7.75 3.32
CA GLN A 5 -24.03 -7.84 3.98
C GLN A 5 -22.98 -7.22 3.03
N PRO A 6 -22.23 -6.19 3.46
CA PRO A 6 -21.15 -5.65 2.64
C PRO A 6 -20.12 -6.76 2.47
N GLN A 7 -19.91 -7.18 1.22
CA GLN A 7 -18.91 -8.19 0.86
C GLN A 7 -17.60 -7.82 1.51
N LYS A 8 -17.16 -8.64 2.47
CA LYS A 8 -15.78 -8.65 2.96
C LYS A 8 -14.96 -9.01 1.73
N ALA A 9 -14.50 -8.00 0.99
CA ALA A 9 -13.49 -8.21 -0.01
C ALA A 9 -12.30 -8.79 0.76
N GLU A 10 -12.09 -10.09 0.66
CA GLU A 10 -10.81 -10.73 0.98
C GLU A 10 -9.78 -10.01 0.12
N ARG A 11 -9.21 -8.95 0.69
CA ARG A 11 -8.15 -8.20 0.05
C ARG A 11 -6.94 -9.08 0.27
N ASP A 12 -6.41 -9.69 -0.79
CA ASP A 12 -5.14 -10.43 -0.78
C ASP A 12 -3.92 -9.59 -0.32
N ALA A 13 -4.14 -8.32 0.05
CA ALA A 13 -3.14 -7.39 0.55
C ALA A 13 -3.43 -7.02 2.01
N ILE A 14 -2.51 -7.36 2.90
CA ILE A 14 -2.47 -6.92 4.28
C ILE A 14 -1.94 -5.49 4.31
N PHE A 15 -2.72 -4.56 4.84
CA PHE A 15 -2.21 -3.22 5.13
C PHE A 15 -1.25 -3.30 6.32
N TRP A 16 0.01 -2.94 6.10
CA TRP A 16 1.08 -3.00 7.09
C TRP A 16 1.25 -1.67 7.81
N GLU A 17 1.64 -0.62 7.08
CA GLU A 17 1.85 0.70 7.67
C GLU A 17 1.58 1.83 6.67
N PHE A 18 1.41 3.04 7.22
CA PHE A 18 1.40 4.27 6.44
C PHE A 18 2.78 4.92 6.55
N THR A 19 3.37 5.20 5.39
CA THR A 19 4.63 5.92 5.28
C THR A 19 4.45 7.16 4.41
N ARG A 20 5.38 8.10 4.49
CA ARG A 20 5.37 9.29 3.64
C ARG A 20 6.39 9.11 2.53
N SER A 21 5.95 9.30 1.29
CA SER A 21 6.81 9.22 0.12
C SER A 21 6.80 10.56 -0.62
N ILE A 22 7.83 10.80 -1.43
CA ILE A 22 7.87 11.99 -2.27
C ILE A 22 7.32 11.65 -3.65
N CYS A 23 6.43 12.52 -4.13
CA CYS A 23 5.90 12.51 -5.48
C CYS A 23 7.03 12.77 -6.50
N PRO A 24 7.31 11.89 -7.47
CA PRO A 24 8.41 12.10 -8.41
C PRO A 24 8.17 13.28 -9.36
N ALA A 25 6.91 13.65 -9.63
CA ALA A 25 6.56 14.77 -10.50
C ALA A 25 6.53 16.11 -9.73
N CYS A 26 5.73 16.16 -8.66
CA CYS A 26 5.50 17.37 -7.88
C CYS A 26 6.50 17.62 -6.74
N LYS A 27 7.34 16.64 -6.39
CA LYS A 27 8.29 16.67 -5.25
C LYS A 27 7.67 17.00 -3.89
N ARG A 28 6.33 16.90 -3.78
CA ARG A 28 5.59 17.05 -2.53
C ARG A 28 5.62 15.74 -1.74
N VAL A 29 5.61 15.87 -0.43
CA VAL A 29 5.42 14.76 0.49
C VAL A 29 3.95 14.33 0.39
N ILE A 30 3.73 13.06 0.04
CA ILE A 30 2.42 12.44 -0.10
C ILE A 30 2.34 11.16 0.72
N ASP A 31 1.14 10.82 1.14
CA ASP A 31 0.91 9.61 1.91
C ASP A 31 1.02 8.37 1.01
N ALA A 32 1.72 7.37 1.55
CA ALA A 32 1.92 6.07 0.94
C ALA A 32 1.54 4.97 1.93
N GLN A 33 0.98 3.90 1.40
CA GLN A 33 0.53 2.74 2.15
C GLN A 33 1.40 1.56 1.77
N ILE A 34 1.94 0.88 2.78
CA ILE A 34 2.62 -0.38 2.59
C ILE A 34 1.60 -1.50 2.69
N LEU A 35 1.53 -2.30 1.64
CA LEU A 35 0.61 -3.39 1.42
C LEU A 35 1.43 -4.66 1.21
N LEU A 36 1.28 -5.64 2.09
CA LEU A 36 1.90 -6.94 1.97
C LEU A 36 0.94 -7.88 1.27
N ARG A 37 1.27 -8.31 0.04
CA ARG A 37 0.46 -9.20 -0.77
C ARG A 37 1.33 -10.27 -1.39
N GLU A 38 0.91 -11.54 -1.33
CA GLU A 38 1.60 -12.65 -1.99
C GLU A 38 3.11 -12.72 -1.65
N ASN A 39 3.43 -12.53 -0.36
CA ASN A 39 4.80 -12.44 0.15
C ASN A 39 5.63 -11.27 -0.42
N LYS A 40 5.00 -10.28 -1.06
CA LYS A 40 5.65 -9.10 -1.63
C LYS A 40 5.16 -7.84 -0.93
N VAL A 41 6.00 -6.81 -0.97
CA VAL A 41 5.74 -5.50 -0.38
C VAL A 41 5.43 -4.51 -1.50
N PHE A 42 4.21 -4.00 -1.49
CA PHE A 42 3.75 -2.98 -2.41
C PHE A 42 3.60 -1.66 -1.66
N MET A 43 4.16 -0.59 -2.20
CA MET A 43 3.92 0.77 -1.72
C MET A 43 2.96 1.45 -2.67
N ARG A 44 1.79 1.79 -2.14
CA ARG A 44 0.75 2.52 -2.86
C ARG A 44 0.68 3.95 -2.34
N LYS A 45 1.12 4.90 -3.16
CA LYS A 45 1.08 6.33 -2.86
C LYS A 45 -0.02 7.03 -3.65
N ARG A 46 -0.63 8.04 -3.05
CA ARG A 46 -1.67 8.85 -3.69
C ARG A 46 -1.23 10.30 -3.77
N CYS A 47 -1.06 10.80 -4.97
CA CYS A 47 -0.90 12.23 -5.20
C CYS A 47 -2.27 12.83 -5.60
N PRO A 48 -2.69 13.96 -5.00
CA PRO A 48 -3.92 14.63 -5.41
C PRO A 48 -3.87 15.14 -6.86
N GLU A 49 -2.69 15.50 -7.35
CA GLU A 49 -2.50 16.08 -8.69
C GLU A 49 -2.17 15.01 -9.74
N HIS A 50 -1.41 13.97 -9.37
CA HIS A 50 -0.88 12.97 -10.31
C HIS A 50 -1.57 11.61 -10.22
N GLY A 51 -2.47 11.41 -9.24
CA GLY A 51 -3.23 10.17 -9.08
C GLY A 51 -2.54 9.11 -8.22
N TRP A 52 -2.92 7.85 -8.45
CA TRP A 52 -2.44 6.71 -7.69
C TRP A 52 -1.20 6.10 -8.35
N PHE A 53 -0.20 5.81 -7.52
CA PHE A 53 0.97 5.06 -7.93
C PHE A 53 1.14 3.87 -7.02
N GLU A 54 1.35 2.71 -7.63
CA GLU A 54 1.70 1.48 -6.92
C GLU A 54 3.07 1.05 -7.43
N ALA A 55 3.96 0.73 -6.50
CA ALA A 55 5.30 0.24 -6.80
C ALA A 55 5.63 -0.92 -5.88
N LEU A 56 6.26 -1.96 -6.43
CA LEU A 56 6.87 -3.02 -5.63
C LEU A 56 8.08 -2.42 -4.91
N VAL A 57 8.06 -2.44 -3.58
CA VAL A 57 9.19 -2.02 -2.74
C VAL A 57 10.13 -3.18 -2.53
N PHE A 58 9.57 -4.35 -2.21
CA PHE A 58 10.33 -5.53 -1.82
C PHE A 58 9.66 -6.79 -2.35
N GLY A 59 10.48 -7.73 -2.83
CA GLY A 59 10.01 -9.03 -3.29
C GLY A 59 9.70 -10.01 -2.16
N ASP A 60 10.15 -9.71 -0.93
CA ASP A 60 10.00 -10.56 0.24
C ASP A 60 9.44 -9.75 1.42
N ALA A 61 8.22 -10.08 1.81
CA ALA A 61 7.48 -9.41 2.87
C ALA A 61 8.05 -9.74 4.25
N GLN A 62 8.57 -10.95 4.46
CA GLN A 62 9.08 -11.37 5.76
C GLN A 62 10.35 -10.59 6.10
N LEU A 63 11.28 -10.55 5.15
CA LEU A 63 12.53 -9.81 5.31
C LEU A 63 12.28 -8.31 5.52
N TYR A 64 11.30 -7.72 4.80
CA TYR A 64 10.93 -6.33 5.01
C TYR A 64 10.44 -6.07 6.43
N THR A 65 9.58 -6.95 6.97
CA THR A 65 9.10 -6.83 8.36
C THR A 65 10.20 -7.05 9.40
N GLU A 66 11.24 -7.83 9.10
CA GLU A 66 12.41 -7.99 9.98
C GLU A 66 13.32 -6.76 9.98
N ILE A 67 13.55 -6.13 8.82
CA ILE A 67 14.38 -4.93 8.70
C ILE A 67 13.69 -3.69 9.29
N ALA A 68 12.37 -3.59 9.14
CA ALA A 68 11.59 -2.45 9.61
C ALA A 68 11.33 -2.47 11.14
N ARG A 69 11.73 -3.53 11.84
CA ARG A 69 11.60 -3.71 13.28
C ARG A 69 12.70 -3.00 14.05
#